data_AF-A0A7J2STH7-F1
#
_entry.id   AF-A0A7J2STH7-F1
#
_cell.length_a   1.000
_cell.length_b   1.000
_cell.length_c   1.000
_cell.angle_alpha   90.00
_cell.angle_beta   90.00
_cell.angle_gamma   90.00
#
_symmetry.space_group_name_H-M   'P 1'
#
loop_
_entity.id
_entity.type
_entity.pdbx_description
1 polymer ?
#
loop_
_entity_poly.entity_id
_entity_poly.type
_entity_poly.pdbx_seq_one_letter_code
_entity_poly.pdbx_strand_id
1 'polypeptide(L)'
;IENTIHKIMRGEASYKQIYKLYNKCSKTHRGVHGAIFGLELLENKYPGLRDLLNEAIMLENMYSTSIDRITQAFNLYYTVISEKTNRVVTKLTVISAIFLPLTLIAGIYGMNFKYMPELQHPLAYPLVLIIMAGIALGELLYFKKKKWI
;
A
#
# COMPACT_ATOMS: atom_id res chain seq x y z
N ILE A 1 -1.76 -19.99 -15.00
CA ILE A 1 -1.65 -19.57 -13.57
C ILE A 1 -0.52 -18.56 -13.48
N GLU A 2 0.66 -18.93 -13.96
CA GLU A 2 1.87 -18.09 -14.02
C GLU A 2 1.67 -16.70 -14.64
N ASN A 3 1.07 -16.60 -15.83
CA ASN A 3 0.82 -15.32 -16.50
C ASN A 3 -0.16 -14.41 -15.72
N THR A 4 -1.08 -15.00 -14.97
CA THR A 4 -2.01 -14.26 -14.09
C THR A 4 -1.32 -13.81 -12.81
N ILE A 5 -0.48 -14.65 -12.21
CA ILE A 5 0.36 -14.29 -11.06
C ILE A 5 1.29 -13.13 -11.44
N HIS A 6 1.89 -13.17 -12.63
CA HIS A 6 2.75 -12.09 -13.09
C HIS A 6 2.01 -10.75 -13.26
N LYS A 7 0.77 -10.78 -13.76
CA LYS A 7 -0.09 -9.57 -13.84
C LYS A 7 -0.53 -9.07 -12.47
N ILE A 8 -0.79 -9.98 -11.52
CA ILE A 8 -1.08 -9.66 -10.12
C ILE A 8 0.12 -8.97 -9.48
N MET A 9 1.33 -9.49 -9.68
CA MET A 9 2.58 -8.89 -9.20
C MET A 9 2.94 -7.55 -9.87
N ARG A 10 2.34 -7.22 -11.01
CA ARG A 10 2.48 -5.89 -11.66
C ARG A 10 1.36 -4.91 -11.28
N GLY A 11 0.39 -5.33 -10.47
CA GLY A 11 -0.76 -4.51 -10.09
C GLY A 11 -1.77 -4.28 -11.22
N GLU A 12 -1.65 -5.01 -12.33
CA GLU A 12 -2.49 -4.88 -13.54
C GLU A 12 -3.65 -5.90 -13.58
N ALA A 13 -3.76 -6.75 -12.57
CA ALA A 13 -4.74 -7.82 -12.55
C ALA A 13 -6.15 -7.30 -12.20
N SER A 14 -7.10 -7.58 -13.09
CA SER A 14 -8.52 -7.32 -12.82
C SER A 14 -9.04 -8.23 -11.71
N TYR A 15 -9.98 -7.73 -10.89
CA TYR A 15 -10.70 -8.51 -9.86
C TYR A 15 -11.20 -9.87 -10.40
N LYS A 16 -11.71 -9.92 -11.64
CA LYS A 16 -12.14 -11.18 -12.30
C LYS A 16 -11.02 -12.20 -12.46
N GLN A 17 -9.79 -11.76 -12.67
CA GLN A 17 -8.62 -12.63 -12.83
C GLN A 17 -8.16 -13.20 -11.48
N ILE A 18 -8.15 -12.37 -10.44
CA ILE A 18 -7.86 -12.78 -9.06
C ILE A 18 -8.90 -13.79 -8.59
N TYR A 19 -10.18 -13.49 -8.79
CA TYR A 19 -11.28 -14.39 -8.45
C TYR A 19 -11.19 -15.73 -9.21
N LYS A 20 -10.90 -15.71 -10.52
CA LYS A 20 -10.69 -16.94 -11.30
C LYS A 20 -9.53 -17.78 -10.77
N LEU A 21 -8.43 -17.14 -10.37
CA LEU A 21 -7.27 -17.82 -9.82
C LEU A 21 -7.59 -18.47 -8.47
N TYR A 22 -8.22 -17.71 -7.57
CA TYR A 22 -8.70 -18.19 -6.28
C TYR A 22 -9.64 -19.40 -6.44
N ASN A 23 -10.64 -19.28 -7.32
CA ASN A 23 -11.64 -20.33 -7.52
C ASN A 23 -11.02 -21.58 -8.16
N LYS A 24 -9.99 -21.42 -9.00
CA LYS A 24 -9.20 -22.54 -9.54
C LYS A 24 -8.39 -23.23 -8.44
N CYS A 25 -7.68 -22.46 -7.60
CA CYS A 25 -6.94 -22.98 -6.44
C CYS A 25 -7.85 -23.74 -5.46
N SER A 26 -9.01 -23.17 -5.13
CA SER A 26 -10.00 -23.76 -4.22
C SER A 26 -10.62 -25.05 -4.77
N LYS A 27 -10.89 -25.13 -6.08
CA LYS A 27 -11.37 -26.38 -6.70
C LYS A 27 -10.32 -27.47 -6.66
N THR A 28 -9.05 -27.14 -6.94
CA THR A 28 -7.96 -28.13 -6.91
C THR A 28 -7.72 -28.64 -5.48
N HIS A 29 -7.69 -27.75 -4.48
CA HIS A 29 -7.55 -28.15 -3.08
C HIS A 29 -8.68 -29.08 -2.62
N ARG A 30 -9.95 -28.74 -2.91
CA ARG A 30 -11.08 -29.62 -2.60
C ARG A 30 -11.00 -30.99 -3.28
N GLY A 31 -10.49 -31.05 -4.52
CA GLY A 31 -10.29 -32.31 -5.23
C GLY A 31 -9.22 -33.19 -4.58
N VAL A 32 -8.10 -32.59 -4.15
CA VAL A 32 -7.01 -33.28 -3.45
C VAL A 32 -7.48 -33.80 -2.09
N HIS A 33 -8.17 -32.95 -1.31
CA HIS A 33 -8.73 -33.36 -0.01
C HIS A 33 -9.77 -34.48 -0.17
N GLY A 34 -10.59 -34.45 -1.22
CA GLY A 34 -11.53 -35.54 -1.52
C GLY A 34 -10.82 -36.86 -1.89
N ALA A 35 -9.69 -36.78 -2.59
CA ALA A 35 -8.87 -37.96 -2.92
C ALA A 35 -8.19 -38.55 -1.67
N ILE A 36 -7.67 -37.69 -0.78
CA ILE A 36 -7.10 -38.11 0.51
C ILE A 36 -8.17 -38.80 1.36
N PHE A 37 -9.36 -38.19 1.49
CA PHE A 37 -10.47 -38.80 2.23
C PHE A 37 -10.88 -40.17 1.65
N GLY A 38 -10.90 -40.31 0.33
CA GLY A 38 -11.12 -41.60 -0.33
C GLY A 38 -10.03 -42.64 -0.03
N LEU A 39 -8.78 -42.22 0.02
CA LEU A 39 -7.63 -43.07 0.37
C LEU A 39 -7.64 -43.47 1.85
N GLU A 40 -8.00 -42.56 2.76
CA GLU A 40 -8.19 -42.85 4.20
C GLU A 40 -9.26 -43.93 4.44
N LEU A 41 -10.37 -43.86 3.69
CA LEU A 41 -11.44 -44.87 3.77
C LEU A 41 -10.98 -46.25 3.27
N LEU A 42 -10.07 -46.29 2.30
CA LEU A 42 -9.56 -47.53 1.70
C LEU A 42 -8.35 -48.12 2.44
N GLU A 43 -7.58 -47.30 3.17
CA GLU A 43 -6.39 -47.72 3.92
C GLU A 43 -6.72 -48.84 4.92
N ASN A 44 -7.84 -48.72 5.64
CA ASN A 44 -8.31 -49.74 6.58
C ASN A 44 -8.57 -51.10 5.92
N LYS A 45 -8.87 -51.12 4.61
CA LYS A 45 -9.15 -52.34 3.85
C LYS A 45 -7.92 -52.88 3.12
N TYR A 46 -6.99 -52.00 2.74
CA TYR A 46 -5.76 -52.35 2.03
C TYR A 46 -4.56 -51.59 2.62
N PRO A 47 -3.84 -52.19 3.58
CA PRO A 47 -2.70 -51.56 4.26
C PRO A 47 -1.58 -51.10 3.31
N GLY A 48 -1.45 -51.72 2.13
CA GLY A 48 -0.48 -51.34 1.10
C GLY A 48 -0.72 -49.96 0.46
N LEU A 49 -1.83 -49.30 0.74
CA LEU A 49 -2.13 -47.93 0.27
C LEU A 49 -1.58 -46.84 1.18
N ARG A 50 -1.03 -47.19 2.35
CA ARG A 50 -0.56 -46.22 3.35
C ARG A 50 0.54 -45.29 2.82
N ASP A 51 1.45 -45.80 2.00
CA ASP A 51 2.51 -44.99 1.40
C ASP A 51 1.95 -43.97 0.40
N LEU A 52 0.99 -44.37 -0.43
CA LEU A 52 0.26 -43.49 -1.35
C LEU A 52 -0.54 -42.41 -0.61
N LEU A 53 -1.18 -42.77 0.51
CA LEU A 53 -1.89 -41.82 1.37
C LEU A 53 -0.94 -40.77 1.95
N ASN A 54 0.20 -41.21 2.50
CA ASN A 54 1.23 -40.31 3.04
C ASN A 54 1.76 -39.35 1.96
N GLU A 55 2.00 -39.86 0.75
CA GLU A 55 2.47 -39.04 -0.38
C GLU A 55 1.41 -38.02 -0.82
N ALA A 56 0.14 -38.39 -0.85
CA ALA A 56 -0.97 -37.48 -1.15
C ALA A 56 -1.09 -36.36 -0.10
N ILE A 57 -1.00 -36.70 1.19
CA ILE A 57 -1.00 -35.73 2.30
C ILE A 57 0.21 -34.79 2.19
N MET A 58 1.38 -35.31 1.84
CA MET A 58 2.59 -34.50 1.68
C MET A 58 2.45 -33.50 0.52
N LEU A 59 1.89 -33.93 -0.61
CA LEU A 59 1.58 -33.06 -1.75
C LEU A 59 0.58 -31.95 -1.40
N GLU A 60 -0.46 -32.28 -0.62
CA GLU A 60 -1.42 -31.28 -0.14
C GLU A 60 -0.74 -30.21 0.73
N ASN A 61 0.09 -30.64 1.67
CA ASN A 61 0.83 -29.74 2.56
C ASN A 61 1.79 -28.82 1.79
N MET A 62 2.51 -29.36 0.79
CA MET A 62 3.39 -28.57 -0.08
C MET A 62 2.61 -27.54 -0.90
N TYR A 63 1.43 -27.91 -1.40
CA TYR A 63 0.56 -27.02 -2.14
C TYR A 63 -0.02 -25.90 -1.27
N SER A 64 -0.52 -26.24 -0.08
CA SER A 64 -1.02 -25.28 0.91
C SER A 64 0.06 -24.26 1.29
N THR A 65 1.26 -24.74 1.62
CA THR A 65 2.42 -23.89 1.92
C THR A 65 2.78 -22.96 0.76
N SER A 66 2.65 -23.44 -0.48
CA SER A 66 2.94 -22.62 -1.67
C SER A 66 1.91 -21.50 -1.86
N ILE A 67 0.63 -21.77 -1.61
CA ILE A 67 -0.43 -20.74 -1.61
C ILE A 67 -0.18 -19.69 -0.54
N ASP A 68 0.20 -20.10 0.67
CA ASP A 68 0.49 -19.17 1.77
C ASP A 68 1.66 -18.25 1.42
N ARG A 69 2.73 -18.79 0.82
CA ARG A 69 3.89 -17.99 0.37
C ARG A 69 3.50 -16.99 -0.72
N ILE A 70 2.69 -17.38 -1.69
CA ILE A 70 2.19 -16.46 -2.74
C ILE A 70 1.35 -15.34 -2.11
N THR A 71 0.48 -15.69 -1.17
CA THR A 71 -0.37 -14.72 -0.46
C THR A 71 0.46 -13.74 0.35
N GLN A 72 1.49 -14.22 1.06
CA GLN A 72 2.43 -13.37 1.79
C GLN A 72 3.20 -12.43 0.85
N ALA A 73 3.72 -12.92 -0.28
CA ALA A 73 4.41 -12.09 -1.26
C ALA A 73 3.50 -10.99 -1.82
N PHE A 74 2.22 -11.30 -2.06
CA PHE A 74 1.24 -10.34 -2.52
C PHE A 74 0.91 -9.27 -1.46
N ASN A 75 0.77 -9.68 -0.20
CA ASN A 75 0.58 -8.74 0.90
C ASN A 75 1.79 -7.79 1.03
N LEU A 76 3.01 -8.31 0.95
CA LEU A 76 4.23 -7.48 0.95
C LEU A 76 4.28 -6.50 -0.23
N TYR A 77 3.91 -6.97 -1.43
CA TYR A 77 3.80 -6.11 -2.60
C TYR A 77 2.83 -4.95 -2.39
N TYR A 78 1.64 -5.23 -1.83
CA TYR A 78 0.69 -4.18 -1.46
C TYR A 78 1.23 -3.23 -0.39
N THR A 79 1.92 -3.75 0.62
CA THR A 79 2.57 -2.90 1.64
C THR A 79 3.56 -1.94 0.98
N VAL A 80 4.40 -2.42 0.05
CA VAL A 80 5.37 -1.59 -0.67
C VAL A 80 4.67 -0.54 -1.56
N ILE A 81 3.59 -0.90 -2.26
CA ILE A 81 2.81 0.08 -3.03
C ILE A 81 2.21 1.13 -2.11
N SER A 82 1.56 0.71 -1.03
CA SER A 82 0.94 1.61 -0.06
C SER A 82 1.97 2.58 0.52
N GLU A 83 3.17 2.09 0.84
CA GLU A 83 4.28 2.89 1.34
C GLU A 83 4.77 3.92 0.30
N LYS A 84 4.91 3.52 -0.98
CA LYS A 84 5.23 4.44 -2.08
C LYS A 84 4.16 5.52 -2.26
N THR A 85 2.89 5.14 -2.27
CA THR A 85 1.77 6.08 -2.38
C THR A 85 1.76 7.04 -1.19
N ASN A 86 1.94 6.52 0.02
CA ASN A 86 2.00 7.34 1.23
C ASN A 86 3.17 8.34 1.19
N ARG A 87 4.33 7.95 0.67
CA ARG A 87 5.46 8.87 0.45
C ARG A 87 5.11 9.98 -0.54
N VAL A 88 4.39 9.67 -1.63
CA VAL A 88 3.95 10.68 -2.62
C VAL A 88 2.95 11.65 -1.99
N VAL A 89 1.92 11.15 -1.31
CA VAL A 89 0.93 11.99 -0.62
C VAL A 89 1.61 12.87 0.43
N THR A 90 2.51 12.29 1.24
CA THR A 90 3.27 13.04 2.26
C THR A 90 4.06 14.19 1.63
N LYS A 91 4.75 13.96 0.51
CA LYS A 91 5.47 15.03 -0.20
C LYS A 91 4.55 16.17 -0.64
N LEU A 92 3.40 15.83 -1.22
CA LEU A 92 2.40 16.81 -1.63
C LEU A 92 1.84 17.57 -0.42
N THR A 93 1.54 16.87 0.67
CA THR A 93 1.05 17.49 1.92
C THR A 93 2.07 18.46 2.51
N VAL A 94 3.36 18.12 2.51
CA VAL A 94 4.40 19.03 3.02
C VAL A 94 4.51 20.29 2.16
N ILE A 95 4.47 20.13 0.83
CA ILE A 95 4.45 21.28 -0.09
C ILE A 95 3.22 22.16 0.22
N SER A 96 2.03 21.58 0.29
CA SER A 96 0.79 22.31 0.59
C SER A 96 0.80 22.98 1.96
N ALA A 97 1.35 22.32 2.99
CA ALA A 97 1.47 22.88 4.33
C ALA A 97 2.29 24.17 4.34
N ILE A 98 3.39 24.22 3.58
CA ILE A 98 4.23 25.42 3.41
C ILE A 98 3.49 26.53 2.66
N PHE A 99 2.74 26.17 1.61
CA PHE A 99 2.04 27.17 0.81
C PHE A 99 0.80 27.77 1.51
N LEU A 100 0.11 27.03 2.37
CA LEU A 100 -1.13 27.49 3.01
C LEU A 100 -0.96 28.78 3.85
N PRO A 101 -0.05 28.88 4.83
CA PRO A 101 0.12 30.10 5.62
C PRO A 101 0.70 31.24 4.77
N LEU A 102 1.59 30.94 3.82
CA LEU A 102 2.12 31.94 2.88
C LEU A 102 1.02 32.54 2.00
N THR A 103 0.15 31.68 1.46
CA THR A 103 -1.00 32.10 0.64
C THR A 103 -2.01 32.86 1.47
N LEU A 104 -2.22 32.49 2.74
CA LEU A 104 -3.09 33.23 3.66
C LEU A 104 -2.57 34.65 3.89
N ILE A 105 -1.27 34.82 4.16
CA ILE A 105 -0.65 36.14 4.35
C ILE A 105 -0.77 36.98 3.07
N ALA A 106 -0.38 36.41 1.93
CA ALA A 106 -0.51 37.07 0.63
C ALA A 106 -1.98 37.43 0.31
N GLY A 107 -2.92 36.57 0.68
CA GLY A 107 -4.36 36.79 0.54
C GLY A 107 -4.84 37.95 1.40
N ILE A 108 -4.45 38.00 2.68
CA ILE A 108 -4.80 39.08 3.62
C ILE A 108 -4.28 40.43 3.10
N TYR A 109 -3.02 40.51 2.70
CA TYR A 109 -2.43 41.73 2.14
C TYR A 109 -2.89 42.04 0.71
N GLY A 110 -3.53 41.08 0.03
CA GLY A 110 -4.18 41.28 -1.28
C GLY A 110 -5.63 41.79 -1.18
N MET A 111 -6.18 41.94 0.02
CA MET A 111 -7.55 42.43 0.21
C MET A 111 -7.61 43.97 0.07
N ASN A 112 -8.66 44.48 -0.59
CA ASN A 112 -8.86 45.92 -0.83
C ASN A 112 -9.48 46.67 0.36
N PHE A 113 -8.96 46.50 1.59
CA PHE A 113 -9.48 47.25 2.74
C PHE A 113 -8.91 48.67 2.82
N LYS A 114 -9.78 49.65 3.06
CA LYS A 114 -9.43 51.09 3.14
C LYS A 114 -8.57 51.46 4.37
N TYR A 115 -8.69 50.70 5.46
CA TYR A 115 -7.90 50.89 6.68
C TYR A 115 -6.95 49.70 6.87
N MET A 116 -5.77 49.77 6.25
CA MET A 116 -4.62 48.89 6.53
C MET A 116 -3.44 49.76 6.99
N PRO A 117 -3.35 50.11 8.29
CA PRO A 117 -2.32 51.01 8.80
C PRO A 117 -0.89 50.48 8.56
N GLU A 118 -0.74 49.15 8.47
CA GLU A 118 0.52 48.47 8.19
C GLU A 118 1.06 48.75 6.77
N LEU A 119 0.19 48.99 5.79
CA LEU A 119 0.58 49.15 4.37
C LEU A 119 1.22 50.51 4.07
N GLN A 120 1.01 51.50 4.94
CA GLN A 120 1.52 52.87 4.76
C GLN A 120 3.00 52.99 5.14
N HIS A 121 3.57 51.98 5.80
CA HIS A 121 4.96 52.01 6.24
C HIS A 121 5.89 51.45 5.15
N PRO A 122 6.95 52.18 4.74
CA PRO A 122 7.82 51.75 3.64
C PRO A 122 8.58 50.43 3.92
N LEU A 123 8.77 50.08 5.20
CA LEU A 123 9.39 48.81 5.61
C LEU A 123 8.40 47.64 5.77
N ALA A 124 7.10 47.85 5.61
CA ALA A 124 6.12 46.78 5.83
C ALA A 124 6.24 45.64 4.82
N TYR A 125 6.41 45.97 3.53
CA TYR A 125 6.59 44.97 2.47
C TYR A 125 7.82 44.06 2.70
N PRO A 126 9.04 44.58 2.93
CA PRO A 126 10.18 43.73 3.22
C PRO A 126 10.05 42.96 4.54
N LEU A 127 9.40 43.52 5.56
CA LEU A 127 9.16 42.83 6.83
C LEU A 127 8.23 41.62 6.66
N VAL A 128 7.13 41.76 5.92
CA VAL A 128 6.20 40.66 5.62
C VAL A 128 6.89 39.56 4.79
N LEU A 129 7.74 39.93 3.84
CA LEU A 129 8.57 38.97 3.09
C LEU A 129 9.51 38.17 4.02
N ILE A 130 10.17 38.83 4.98
CA ILE A 130 11.04 38.16 5.96
C ILE A 130 10.22 37.20 6.84
N ILE A 131 9.03 37.60 7.27
CA ILE A 131 8.14 36.74 8.07
C ILE A 131 7.70 35.51 7.26
N MET A 132 7.26 35.70 6.02
CA MET A 132 6.87 34.59 5.13
C MET A 132 8.04 33.63 4.88
N ALA A 133 9.23 34.16 4.63
CA ALA A 133 10.44 33.36 4.49
C ALA A 133 10.77 32.60 5.78
N GLY A 134 10.64 33.24 6.94
CA GLY A 134 10.84 32.63 8.25
C GLY A 134 9.87 31.49 8.54
N ILE A 135 8.59 31.64 8.19
CA ILE A 135 7.57 30.59 8.32
C ILE A 135 7.92 29.40 7.41
N ALA A 136 8.21 29.65 6.13
CA ALA A 136 8.59 28.60 5.20
C ALA A 136 9.84 27.83 5.66
N LEU A 137 10.85 28.53 6.16
CA LEU A 137 12.07 27.92 6.70
C LEU A 137 11.78 27.12 7.99
N GLY A 138 10.95 27.68 8.87
CA GLY A 138 10.54 27.03 10.12
C GLY A 138 9.80 25.72 9.87
N GLU A 139 8.89 25.70 8.90
CA GLU A 139 8.18 24.49 8.50
C GLU A 139 9.10 23.47 7.83
N LEU A 140 10.00 23.91 6.94
CA LEU A 140 11.02 23.01 6.35
C LEU A 140 11.88 22.34 7.42
N LEU A 141 12.34 23.09 8.42
CA LEU A 141 13.13 22.56 9.53
C LEU A 141 12.30 21.60 10.41
N TYR A 142 11.03 21.93 10.66
CA TYR A 142 10.11 21.07 11.39
C TYR A 142 9.91 19.72 10.68
N PHE A 143 9.60 19.74 9.38
CA PHE A 143 9.39 18.53 8.58
C PHE A 143 10.67 17.70 8.42
N LYS A 144 11.83 18.34 8.28
CA LYS A 144 13.14 17.69 8.27
C LYS A 144 13.44 16.98 9.60
N LYS A 145 13.16 17.63 10.74
CA LYS A 145 13.33 17.01 12.08
C LYS A 145 12.43 15.79 12.25
N LYS A 146 11.23 15.83 11.67
CA LYS A 146 10.25 14.74 11.74
C LYS A 146 10.51 13.59 10.75
N LYS A 147 11.54 13.70 9.90
CA LYS A 147 11.88 12.75 8.83
C LYS A 147 10.74 12.52 7.83
N TRP A 148 9.90 13.53 7.63
CA TRP A 148 8.86 13.49 6.59
C TRP A 148 9.42 13.90 5.23
N ILE A 149 10.56 14.60 5.25
CA ILE A 149 11.46 14.89 4.14
C ILE A 149 12.83 14.30 4.49
#